data_AF-A0A7K6TZ32-F1
#
_entry.id   AF-A0A7K6TZ32-F1
#
_cell.length_a   1.000
_cell.length_b   1.000
_cell.length_c   1.000
_cell.angle_alpha   90.00
_cell.angle_beta   90.00
_cell.angle_gamma   90.00
#
_symmetry.space_group_name_H-M   'P 1'
#
loop_
_entity.id
_entity.type
_entity.pdbx_description
1 polymer ?
#
loop_
_entity_poly.entity_id
_entity_poly.type
_entity_poly.pdbx_seq_one_letter_code
_entity_poly.pdbx_strand_id
1 'polypeptide(L)'
;QEKHVSMVHIESRKSKRRNSEVEIFVDCDCSKKEFNELIQLLKFQTNIVSLNPPENIWTDEEGKAAFVSLDLDCVPWFPRKISELDKCSQRVLMYGSELDADHPGFKDNVYRQRRKYFVDVAMSYK
;
A
#
# COMPACT_ATOMS: atom_id res chain seq x y z
N GLN A 1 -3.44 24.62 -7.36
CA GLN A 1 -2.29 23.71 -7.11
C GLN A 1 -1.58 24.25 -5.85
N GLU A 2 -2.22 24.13 -4.68
CA GLU A 2 -1.98 25.07 -3.55
C GLU A 2 -1.30 24.48 -2.31
N LYS A 3 -0.97 23.18 -2.27
CA LYS A 3 -0.44 22.55 -1.04
C LYS A 3 0.66 21.52 -1.27
N HIS A 4 1.26 21.48 -2.46
CA HIS A 4 2.28 20.49 -2.85
C HIS A 4 1.85 19.01 -2.68
N VAL A 5 0.56 18.74 -2.45
CA VAL A 5 -0.01 17.41 -2.49
C VAL A 5 -0.43 17.09 -3.92
N SER A 6 0.18 16.07 -4.50
CA SER A 6 -0.21 15.53 -5.81
C SER A 6 -1.30 14.47 -5.61
N MET A 7 -2.46 14.66 -6.24
CA MET A 7 -3.55 13.69 -6.18
C MET A 7 -3.36 12.66 -7.30
N VAL A 8 -3.14 11.40 -6.92
CA VAL A 8 -2.89 10.29 -7.86
C VAL A 8 -4.21 9.65 -8.27
N HIS A 9 -5.11 9.44 -7.30
CA HIS A 9 -6.41 8.85 -7.54
C HIS A 9 -7.45 9.40 -6.57
N ILE A 10 -8.65 9.65 -7.05
CA ILE A 10 -9.81 9.97 -6.21
C ILE A 10 -11.01 9.19 -6.69
N GLU A 11 -11.74 8.63 -5.74
CA GLU A 11 -12.94 7.85 -5.98
C GLU A 11 -13.99 8.16 -4.92
N SER A 12 -15.24 8.25 -5.34
CA SER A 12 -16.39 8.31 -4.44
C SER A 12 -17.30 7.10 -4.64
N ARG A 13 -17.84 6.57 -3.55
CA ARG A 13 -18.80 5.46 -3.54
C ARG A 13 -19.92 5.74 -2.55
N LYS A 14 -21.11 5.21 -2.81
CA LYS A 14 -22.19 5.21 -1.81
C LYS A 14 -21.72 4.44 -0.58
N SER A 15 -21.94 5.01 0.59
CA SER A 15 -21.60 4.34 1.86
C SER A 15 -22.38 3.04 2.00
N LYS A 16 -21.70 2.00 2.46
CA LYS A 16 -22.36 0.73 2.82
C LYS A 16 -23.06 0.79 4.18
N ARG A 17 -22.76 1.82 4.98
CA ARG A 17 -23.33 2.00 6.32
C ARG A 17 -24.68 2.72 6.26
N ARG A 18 -24.76 3.81 5.49
CA ARG A 18 -25.96 4.65 5.38
C ARG A 18 -26.10 5.23 3.97
N ASN A 19 -27.33 5.24 3.44
CA ASN A 19 -27.61 5.73 2.08
C ASN A 19 -27.38 7.25 1.89
N SER A 20 -27.36 8.02 2.98
CA SER A 20 -27.10 9.46 2.96
C SER A 20 -25.61 9.81 3.02
N GLU A 21 -24.74 8.83 3.16
CA GLU A 21 -23.30 9.01 3.32
C GLU A 21 -22.54 8.58 2.06
N VAL A 22 -21.38 9.20 1.87
CA VAL A 22 -20.46 8.92 0.77
C VAL A 22 -19.10 8.54 1.35
N GLU A 23 -18.50 7.48 0.83
CA GLU A 23 -17.12 7.11 1.11
C GLU A 23 -16.24 7.72 0.02
N ILE A 24 -15.19 8.45 0.42
CA ILE A 24 -14.22 9.06 -0.49
C ILE A 24 -12.87 8.39 -0.23
N PHE A 25 -12.26 7.87 -1.29
CA PHE A 25 -10.91 7.31 -1.28
C PHE A 25 -9.98 8.22 -2.06
N VAL A 26 -8.84 8.56 -1.47
CA VAL A 26 -7.85 9.45 -2.06
C VAL A 26 -6.47 8.81 -1.92
N ASP A 27 -5.85 8.53 -3.07
CA ASP A 27 -4.42 8.25 -3.14
C ASP A 27 -3.71 9.56 -3.47
N CYS A 28 -2.74 9.93 -2.64
CA CYS A 28 -1.95 11.14 -2.84
C CYS A 28 -0.46 10.86 -2.68
N ASP A 29 0.34 11.59 -3.45
CA ASP A 29 1.78 11.62 -3.39
C ASP A 29 2.22 12.98 -2.84
N CYS A 30 2.84 12.96 -1.67
CA CYS A 30 3.25 14.15 -0.94
C CYS A 30 4.27 13.81 0.15
N SER A 31 4.95 14.85 0.66
CA SER A 31 5.82 14.70 1.81
C SER A 31 5.01 14.45 3.09
N LYS A 32 5.67 13.86 4.11
CA LYS A 32 5.08 13.63 5.44
C LYS A 32 4.45 14.90 6.04
N LYS A 33 5.11 16.05 5.85
CA LYS A 33 4.64 17.34 6.40
C LYS A 33 3.33 17.77 5.73
N GLU A 34 3.28 17.74 4.41
CA GLU A 34 2.10 18.13 3.62
C GLU A 34 0.92 17.18 3.89
N PHE A 35 1.19 15.88 3.99
CA PHE A 35 0.18 14.89 4.36
C PHE A 35 -0.44 15.20 5.72
N ASN A 36 0.39 15.53 6.72
CA ASN A 36 -0.09 15.87 8.05
C ASN A 36 -0.96 17.13 8.05
N GLU A 37 -0.56 18.18 7.32
CA GLU A 37 -1.36 19.39 7.16
C GLU A 37 -2.71 19.10 6.50
N LEU A 38 -2.74 18.25 5.47
CA LEU A 38 -3.96 17.80 4.80
C LEU A 38 -4.89 17.07 5.77
N ILE A 39 -4.36 16.13 6.55
CA ILE A 39 -5.16 15.35 7.50
C ILE A 39 -5.76 16.23 8.61
N GLN A 40 -5.04 17.24 9.08
CA GLN A 40 -5.60 18.19 10.05
C GLN A 40 -6.79 18.95 9.46
N LEU A 41 -6.71 19.38 8.20
CA LEU A 41 -7.82 20.07 7.52
C LEU A 41 -9.04 19.17 7.34
N LEU A 42 -8.83 17.91 6.94
CA LEU A 42 -9.93 16.97 6.70
C LEU A 42 -10.70 16.60 7.98
N LYS A 43 -10.02 16.47 9.12
CA LYS A 43 -10.67 16.14 10.41
C LYS A 43 -11.82 17.06 10.78
N PHE A 44 -11.69 18.35 10.49
CA PHE A 44 -12.75 19.32 10.81
C PHE A 44 -13.98 19.21 9.90
N GLN A 45 -13.85 18.57 8.74
CA GLN A 45 -14.88 18.52 7.71
C GLN A 45 -15.48 17.12 7.51
N THR A 46 -14.87 16.07 8.07
CA THR A 46 -15.27 14.68 7.85
C THR A 46 -15.63 13.96 9.14
N ASN A 47 -16.64 13.10 9.10
CA ASN A 47 -17.05 12.27 10.26
C ASN A 47 -16.00 11.24 10.67
N ILE A 48 -15.33 10.62 9.69
CA ILE A 48 -14.35 9.55 9.92
C ILE A 48 -13.21 9.74 8.92
N VAL A 49 -11.98 9.76 9.42
CA VAL A 49 -10.76 9.72 8.60
C VAL A 49 -10.02 8.44 8.94
N SER A 50 -9.80 7.58 7.94
CA SER A 50 -8.94 6.42 8.04
C SER A 50 -7.71 6.66 7.18
N LEU A 51 -6.55 6.31 7.71
CA LEU A 51 -5.25 6.63 7.12
C LEU A 51 -4.50 5.35 6.88
N ASN A 52 -3.90 5.24 5.69
CA ASN A 52 -3.07 4.13 5.30
C ASN A 52 -1.72 4.67 4.82
N PRO A 53 -0.82 5.07 5.74
CA PRO A 53 0.51 5.50 5.34
C PRO A 53 1.30 4.30 4.79
N PRO A 54 2.27 4.51 3.87
CA PRO A 54 3.15 3.44 3.42
C PRO A 54 3.92 2.83 4.60
N GLU A 55 3.92 1.50 4.71
CA GLU A 55 4.75 0.78 5.68
C GLU A 55 6.21 1.24 5.56
N ASN A 56 6.83 1.53 6.71
CA ASN A 56 8.25 1.93 6.88
C ASN A 56 8.65 3.36 6.49
N ILE A 57 7.80 4.16 5.83
CA ILE A 57 8.19 5.54 5.46
C ILE A 57 7.91 6.51 6.61
N TRP A 58 6.79 6.33 7.31
CA TRP A 58 6.34 7.25 8.36
C TRP A 58 6.16 6.57 9.72
N THR A 59 6.78 5.42 9.96
CA THR A 59 6.86 4.78 11.28
C THR A 59 8.05 5.33 12.08
N ASP A 60 7.95 5.36 13.41
CA ASP A 60 9.08 5.68 14.29
C ASP A 60 9.98 4.45 14.51
N GLU A 61 11.05 4.62 15.30
CA GLU A 61 12.02 3.58 15.67
C GLU A 61 11.34 2.37 16.37
N GLU A 62 10.13 2.54 16.90
CA GLU A 62 9.34 1.51 17.59
C GLU A 62 8.33 0.81 16.66
N GLY A 63 8.31 1.16 15.36
CA GLY A 63 7.37 0.61 14.39
C GLY A 63 5.93 1.10 14.58
N LYS A 64 5.70 2.07 15.47
CA LYS A 64 4.41 2.76 15.52
C LYS A 64 4.38 3.72 14.35
N ALA A 65 3.21 3.94 13.76
CA ALA A 65 3.08 5.07 12.86
C ALA A 65 3.55 6.30 13.66
N ALA A 66 4.60 6.99 13.21
CA ALA A 66 5.03 8.29 13.76
C ALA A 66 4.00 9.40 13.48
N PHE A 67 2.78 8.95 13.19
CA PHE A 67 1.54 9.62 12.99
C PHE A 67 0.89 9.82 14.36
N VAL A 68 1.47 10.76 15.11
CA VAL A 68 0.70 11.68 15.94
C VAL A 68 0.13 11.10 17.24
N SER A 69 0.34 11.87 18.29
CA SER A 69 -0.40 11.96 19.55
C SER A 69 -1.91 12.25 19.39
N LEU A 70 -2.57 11.71 18.38
CA LEU A 70 -4.01 11.77 18.16
C LEU A 70 -4.51 10.34 18.05
N ASP A 71 -5.51 9.97 18.86
CA ASP A 71 -6.22 8.68 18.97
C ASP A 71 -6.91 8.24 17.66
N LEU A 72 -6.21 8.26 16.54
CA LEU A 72 -6.65 7.69 15.28
C LEU A 72 -5.97 6.34 15.16
N ASP A 73 -6.77 5.29 15.29
CA ASP A 73 -6.34 3.92 15.07
C ASP A 73 -5.71 3.84 13.67
N CYS A 74 -4.38 3.80 13.63
CA CYS A 74 -3.64 3.61 12.39
C CYS A 74 -3.82 2.14 12.00
N VAL A 75 -4.84 1.87 11.20
CA VAL A 75 -5.13 0.53 10.70
C VAL A 75 -4.05 0.18 9.66
N PRO A 76 -3.39 -0.98 9.77
CA PRO A 76 -2.47 -1.45 8.74
C PRO A 76 -3.18 -1.48 7.38
N TRP A 77 -2.47 -1.03 6.33
CA TRP A 77 -3.05 -1.04 5.00
C TRP A 77 -3.41 -2.48 4.57
N PHE A 78 -4.57 -2.63 3.93
CA PHE A 78 -4.98 -3.87 3.28
C PHE A 78 -5.68 -3.57 1.95
N PRO A 79 -5.58 -4.46 0.94
CA PRO A 79 -6.22 -4.25 -0.35
C PRO A 79 -7.74 -4.31 -0.20
N ARG A 80 -8.42 -3.25 -0.66
CA ARG A 80 -9.89 -3.11 -0.64
C ARG A 80 -10.53 -3.53 -1.96
N LYS A 81 -9.76 -3.52 -3.04
CA LYS A 81 -10.16 -3.96 -4.38
C LYS A 81 -9.24 -5.07 -4.86
N ILE A 82 -9.78 -5.93 -5.71
CA ILE A 82 -8.99 -7.02 -6.33
C ILE A 82 -7.77 -6.48 -7.09
N SER A 83 -7.91 -5.35 -7.79
CA SER A 83 -6.82 -4.70 -8.53
C SER A 83 -5.73 -4.10 -7.64
N GLU A 84 -5.96 -3.99 -6.32
CA GLU A 84 -4.93 -3.54 -5.39
C GLU A 84 -3.98 -4.68 -4.99
N LEU A 85 -4.33 -5.95 -5.26
CA LEU A 85 -3.43 -7.08 -5.07
C LEU A 85 -2.19 -6.95 -5.96
N ASP A 86 -2.32 -6.34 -7.14
CA ASP A 86 -1.19 -6.10 -8.04
C ASP A 86 -0.10 -5.26 -7.36
N LYS A 87 -0.46 -4.36 -6.43
CA LYS A 87 0.48 -3.50 -5.69
C LYS A 87 1.36 -4.30 -4.71
N CYS A 88 0.93 -5.48 -4.26
CA CYS A 88 1.72 -6.34 -3.35
C CYS A 88 2.20 -7.65 -3.98
N SER A 89 1.64 -8.05 -5.14
CA SER A 89 1.96 -9.31 -5.85
C SER A 89 3.45 -9.52 -6.13
N GLN A 90 4.20 -8.44 -6.35
CA GLN A 90 5.63 -8.47 -6.67
C GLN A 90 6.55 -8.49 -5.43
N ARG A 91 6.01 -8.41 -4.21
CA ARG A 91 6.79 -8.40 -2.95
C ARG A 91 7.09 -9.83 -2.49
N VAL A 92 7.88 -10.55 -3.28
CA VAL A 92 8.28 -11.94 -2.98
C VAL A 92 9.53 -11.94 -2.10
N LEU A 93 9.42 -12.47 -0.87
CA LEU A 93 10.53 -12.51 0.09
C LEU A 93 11.47 -13.71 -0.12
N MET A 94 10.92 -14.86 -0.54
CA MET A 94 11.67 -16.11 -0.70
C MET A 94 11.22 -16.86 -1.96
N TYR A 95 12.12 -17.68 -2.51
CA TYR A 95 11.84 -18.57 -3.63
C TYR A 95 11.30 -17.88 -4.89
N GLY A 96 11.82 -16.69 -5.19
CA GLY A 96 11.60 -16.00 -6.47
C GLY A 96 12.38 -16.68 -7.60
N SER A 97 13.18 -15.90 -8.33
CA SER A 97 14.02 -16.38 -9.44
C SER A 97 15.20 -17.23 -8.98
N GLU A 98 15.71 -16.96 -7.77
CA GLU A 98 16.89 -17.61 -7.22
C GLU A 98 16.51 -18.73 -6.23
N LEU A 99 17.40 -19.72 -6.14
CA LEU A 99 17.26 -20.90 -5.31
C LEU A 99 18.35 -20.90 -4.25
N ASP A 100 18.01 -21.34 -3.04
CA ASP A 100 18.99 -21.60 -1.99
C ASP A 100 19.92 -22.75 -2.38
N ALA A 101 21.14 -22.76 -1.84
CA ALA A 101 22.15 -23.78 -2.14
C ALA A 101 21.69 -25.21 -1.79
N ASP A 102 20.81 -25.34 -0.80
CA ASP A 102 20.25 -26.61 -0.33
C ASP A 102 19.05 -27.09 -1.17
N HIS A 103 18.59 -26.28 -2.14
CA HIS A 103 17.47 -26.65 -3.00
C HIS A 103 17.91 -27.76 -3.99
N PRO A 104 17.13 -28.85 -4.17
CA PRO A 104 17.53 -29.99 -5.01
C PRO A 104 17.83 -29.60 -6.47
N GLY A 105 17.14 -28.59 -6.98
CA GLY A 105 17.39 -28.01 -8.31
C GLY A 105 18.46 -26.89 -8.38
N PHE A 106 19.25 -26.64 -7.33
CA PHE A 106 20.19 -25.50 -7.29
C PHE A 106 21.28 -25.56 -8.39
N LYS A 107 21.77 -26.77 -8.71
CA LYS A 107 22.76 -26.99 -9.78
C LYS A 107 22.14 -27.35 -11.13
N ASP A 108 20.81 -27.45 -11.22
CA ASP A 108 20.11 -27.76 -12.46
C ASP A 108 19.82 -26.48 -13.26
N ASN A 109 20.61 -26.25 -14.30
CA ASN A 109 20.49 -25.07 -15.15
C ASN A 109 19.15 -25.03 -15.91
N VAL A 110 18.61 -26.17 -16.34
CA VAL A 110 17.34 -26.23 -17.08
C VAL A 110 16.18 -25.89 -16.14
N TYR A 111 16.20 -26.44 -14.93
CA TYR A 111 15.21 -26.11 -13.91
C TYR A 111 15.25 -24.63 -13.50
N ARG A 112 16.45 -24.06 -13.35
CA ARG A 112 16.63 -22.62 -13.03
C ARG A 112 16.08 -21.73 -14.14
N GLN A 113 16.39 -22.03 -15.40
CA GLN A 113 15.84 -21.27 -16.53
C GLN A 113 14.32 -21.34 -16.58
N ARG A 114 13.75 -22.53 -16.35
CA ARG A 114 12.30 -22.72 -16.32
C ARG A 114 11.64 -21.97 -15.16
N ARG A 115 12.24 -21.95 -13.97
CA ARG A 115 11.76 -21.18 -12.83
C ARG A 115 11.79 -19.68 -13.12
N LYS A 116 12.89 -19.18 -13.70
CA LYS A 116 12.99 -17.78 -14.11
C LYS A 116 11.86 -17.38 -15.06
N TYR A 117 11.56 -18.21 -16.06
CA TYR A 117 10.45 -17.96 -16.98
C TYR A 117 9.11 -17.77 -16.26
N PHE A 118 8.75 -18.65 -15.32
CA PHE A 118 7.49 -18.51 -14.58
C PHE A 118 7.48 -17.32 -13.62
N VAL A 119 8.63 -16.95 -13.04
CA VAL A 119 8.76 -15.73 -12.25
C VAL A 119 8.51 -14.50 -13.13
N ASP A 120 9.10 -14.44 -14.32
CA ASP A 120 8.91 -13.32 -15.25
C ASP A 120 7.43 -13.20 -15.68
N VAL A 121 6.75 -14.33 -15.92
CA VAL A 121 5.30 -14.37 -16.19
C VAL A 121 4.49 -13.84 -15.01
N ALA A 122 4.80 -14.26 -13.78
CA ALA A 122 4.10 -13.80 -12.58
C ALA A 122 4.32 -12.29 -12.32
N MET A 123 5.55 -11.80 -12.50
CA MET A 123 5.89 -10.39 -12.27
C MET A 123 5.27 -9.44 -13.30
N SER A 124 4.90 -9.95 -14.48
CA SER A 124 4.26 -9.17 -15.54
C SER A 124 2.72 -9.22 -15.52
N TYR A 125 2.13 -10.09 -14.70
CA TYR A 125 0.68 -10.24 -14.57
C TYR A 125 0.04 -9.04 -13.83
N LYS A 126 -1.17 -8.66 -14.28
CA LYS A 126 -2.07 -7.65 -13.69
C LYS A 126 -3.52 -8.09 -13.91
#